data_AF-A0A0L9V7F6-F1
#
_entry.id   AF-A0A0L9V7F6-F1
#
_cell.length_a   1.000
_cell.length_b   1.000
_cell.length_c   1.000
_cell.angle_alpha   90.00
_cell.angle_beta   90.00
_cell.angle_gamma   90.00
#
_symmetry.space_group_name_H-M   'P 1'
#
loop_
_entity.id
_entity.type
_entity.pdbx_description
1 polymer ?
#
loop_
_entity_poly.entity_id
_entity_poly.type
_entity_poly.pdbx_seq_one_letter_code
_entity_poly.pdbx_strand_id
1 'polypeptide(L)'
;MEGRFAEEFYAESLELSKLELTSTSAVDDKDKLNDRGGDDDLSFWDDSDDKLDSSLDLDREWQRRHDQFHTIGYRDGLIAGKEASAQEGFNIGFKQSVLDGYNWGVVRGVTSAFSHLPLQLKERLIPTQEKRNEFQGLYESVHSLSTPDALGLFGEEIKAQEALEHSEGSEASHHTVGLQEHPSHGSQLRNYRGQLESLISDFPAIDIHLPEPK
;
A
#
# COMPACT_ATOMS: atom_id res chain seq x y z
N MET A 1 16.02 -6.03 4.11
CA MET A 1 16.47 -4.61 4.06
C MET A 1 15.34 -3.67 4.50
N GLU A 2 14.18 -4.21 4.86
CA GLU A 2 12.89 -3.53 5.08
C GLU A 2 12.74 -2.79 6.43
N GLY A 3 13.66 -2.96 7.38
CA GLY A 3 13.52 -2.33 8.70
C GLY A 3 13.83 -0.83 8.74
N ARG A 4 14.73 -0.35 7.86
CA ARG A 4 15.21 1.04 7.92
C ARG A 4 14.24 2.08 7.35
N PHE A 5 13.43 1.68 6.38
CA PHE A 5 12.54 2.59 5.68
C PHE A 5 11.37 3.05 6.56
N ALA A 6 10.80 2.12 7.33
CA ALA A 6 9.77 2.46 8.30
C ALA A 6 10.34 3.38 9.40
N GLU A 7 11.55 3.08 9.88
CA GLU A 7 12.20 3.84 10.94
C GLU A 7 12.50 5.29 10.53
N GLU A 8 12.93 5.53 9.29
CA GLU A 8 13.13 6.88 8.74
C GLU A 8 11.82 7.69 8.64
N PHE A 9 10.72 7.05 8.22
CA PHE A 9 9.44 7.75 8.05
C PHE A 9 8.77 8.09 9.40
N TYR A 10 8.99 7.26 10.42
CA TYR A 10 8.44 7.49 11.76
C TYR A 10 9.35 8.33 12.67
N ALA A 11 10.62 8.52 12.32
CA ALA A 11 11.56 9.33 13.10
C ALA A 11 11.14 10.81 13.19
N GLU A 12 10.67 11.42 12.10
CA GLU A 12 10.19 12.81 12.10
C GLU A 12 8.95 13.01 12.97
N SER A 13 8.05 12.02 13.00
CA SER A 13 6.85 12.06 13.85
C SER A 13 7.21 11.96 15.34
N LEU A 14 8.25 11.18 15.67
CA LEU A 14 8.72 11.01 17.03
C LEU A 14 9.44 12.28 17.52
N GLU A 15 10.21 12.94 16.67
CA GLU A 15 10.85 14.23 16.96
C GLU A 15 9.82 15.36 17.19
N LEU A 16 8.76 15.44 16.37
CA LEU A 16 7.69 16.43 16.54
C LEU A 16 6.92 16.24 17.85
N SER A 17 6.66 14.99 18.26
CA SER A 17 5.98 14.70 19.53
C SER A 17 6.79 15.13 20.77
N LYS A 18 8.13 15.11 20.69
CA LYS A 18 9.01 15.54 21.79
C LYS A 18 9.05 17.07 21.91
N LEU A 19 9.00 17.78 20.80
CA LEU A 19 8.98 19.25 20.76
C LEU A 19 7.71 19.82 21.39
N GLU A 20 6.55 19.21 21.12
CA GLU A 20 5.25 19.63 21.67
C GLU A 20 5.14 19.43 23.19
N LEU A 21 5.72 18.35 23.72
CA LEU A 21 5.79 18.07 25.16
C LEU A 21 6.66 19.07 25.94
N THR A 22 7.71 19.63 25.31
CA THR A 22 8.56 20.63 25.98
C THR A 22 7.91 22.01 26.08
N SER A 23 7.01 22.37 25.16
CA SER A 23 6.31 23.67 25.17
C SER A 23 5.28 23.82 26.28
N THR A 24 4.74 22.73 26.82
CA THR A 24 3.66 22.78 27.84
C THR A 24 4.17 22.69 29.28
N SER A 25 5.47 22.42 29.50
CA SER A 25 6.05 22.23 30.85
C SER A 25 6.65 23.49 31.49
N ALA A 26 6.56 24.65 30.83
CA ALA A 26 7.21 25.88 31.26
C ALA A 26 6.22 26.92 31.82
N VAL A 27 5.32 26.55 32.75
CA VAL A 27 4.63 27.52 33.62
C VAL A 27 4.42 26.93 35.02
N ASP A 28 4.89 27.69 36.00
CA ASP A 28 4.67 27.62 37.46
C ASP A 28 5.13 26.38 38.25
N ASP A 29 6.18 26.60 39.07
CA ASP A 29 5.98 26.61 40.53
C ASP A 29 7.22 27.17 41.25
N LYS A 30 7.13 28.45 41.61
CA LYS A 30 7.91 29.08 42.67
C LYS A 30 6.93 29.71 43.65
N ASP A 31 6.65 29.05 44.77
CA ASP A 31 6.80 29.66 46.10
C ASP A 31 6.34 28.74 47.25
N LYS A 32 7.17 28.72 48.31
CA LYS A 32 6.83 28.64 49.76
C LYS A 32 6.27 27.32 50.32
N LEU A 33 6.61 26.89 51.54
CA LEU A 33 7.60 27.25 52.56
C LEU A 33 7.58 26.07 53.55
N ASN A 34 8.75 25.62 54.01
CA ASN A 34 8.86 24.64 55.09
C ASN A 34 8.30 25.20 56.41
N ASP A 35 7.41 24.48 57.08
CA ASP A 35 7.34 24.58 58.55
C ASP A 35 7.09 23.21 59.18
N ARG A 36 7.83 22.95 60.27
CA ARG A 36 7.97 21.65 60.95
C ARG A 36 7.49 21.81 62.39
N GLY A 37 6.64 20.90 62.84
CA GLY A 37 6.31 20.64 64.25
C GLY A 37 4.99 19.88 64.29
N GLY A 38 4.77 18.77 64.98
CA GLY A 38 5.45 18.14 66.12
C GLY A 38 4.35 17.76 67.12
N ASP A 39 4.32 16.50 67.56
CA ASP A 39 3.53 15.92 68.68
C ASP A 39 2.01 15.70 68.40
N ASP A 40 1.54 14.46 68.25
CA ASP A 40 1.16 13.44 69.25
C ASP A 40 -0.35 13.43 69.61
N ASP A 41 -1.16 12.68 68.86
CA ASP A 41 -2.27 11.97 69.52
C ASP A 41 -2.71 10.75 68.70
N LEU A 42 -2.99 9.69 69.44
CA LEU A 42 -3.34 8.36 69.02
C LEU A 42 -4.87 8.25 68.99
N SER A 43 -5.53 8.64 67.89
CA SER A 43 -6.93 8.29 67.62
C SER A 43 -6.98 7.14 66.61
N PHE A 44 -6.94 5.89 67.09
CA PHE A 44 -8.15 5.13 67.42
C PHE A 44 -9.17 5.20 66.29
N TRP A 45 -8.96 4.37 65.25
CA TRP A 45 -9.94 3.85 64.30
C TRP A 45 -11.29 4.58 64.32
N ASP A 46 -11.28 5.81 63.80
CA ASP A 46 -12.51 6.57 63.58
C ASP A 46 -13.16 6.00 62.33
N ASP A 47 -14.15 5.15 62.59
CA ASP A 47 -15.15 4.59 61.68
C ASP A 47 -16.06 5.71 61.12
N SER A 48 -15.44 6.78 60.61
CA SER A 48 -16.13 7.98 60.13
C SER A 48 -15.26 8.80 59.15
N ASP A 49 -14.51 8.17 58.25
CA ASP A 49 -13.94 8.88 57.08
C ASP A 49 -13.94 8.07 55.76
N ASP A 50 -14.67 6.96 55.71
CA ASP A 50 -14.74 6.08 54.53
C ASP A 50 -15.37 6.78 53.29
N LYS A 51 -16.05 7.91 53.50
CA LYS A 51 -16.67 8.70 52.41
C LYS A 51 -15.74 9.76 51.82
N LEU A 52 -14.81 10.31 52.59
CA LEU A 52 -13.90 11.36 52.09
C LEU A 52 -12.71 10.70 51.37
N ASP A 53 -12.20 9.59 51.91
CA ASP A 53 -11.19 8.74 51.27
C ASP A 53 -11.72 8.15 49.95
N SER A 54 -12.96 7.67 49.94
CA SER A 54 -13.62 7.22 48.71
C SER A 54 -13.79 8.34 47.66
N SER A 55 -14.00 9.59 48.06
CA SER A 55 -14.14 10.72 47.12
C SER A 55 -12.79 11.12 46.51
N LEU A 56 -11.71 11.10 47.30
CA LEU A 56 -10.35 11.37 46.84
C LEU A 56 -9.85 10.25 45.91
N ASP A 57 -10.23 9.00 46.19
CA ASP A 57 -9.95 7.85 45.34
C ASP A 57 -10.66 7.91 43.99
N LEU A 58 -11.92 8.33 44.01
CA LEU A 58 -12.69 8.56 42.78
C LEU A 58 -12.11 9.70 41.94
N ASP A 59 -11.68 10.78 42.55
CA ASP A 59 -11.07 11.93 41.86
C ASP A 59 -9.70 11.57 41.25
N ARG A 60 -8.87 10.84 42.02
CA ARG A 60 -7.59 10.30 41.53
C ARG A 60 -7.79 9.35 40.35
N GLU A 61 -8.77 8.44 40.43
CA GLU A 61 -9.05 7.52 39.33
C GLU A 61 -9.70 8.22 38.12
N TRP A 62 -10.49 9.27 38.35
CA TRP A 62 -11.02 10.13 37.28
C TRP A 62 -9.89 10.84 36.55
N GLN A 63 -8.97 11.48 37.28
CA GLN A 63 -7.82 12.17 36.70
C GLN A 63 -6.93 11.20 35.91
N ARG A 64 -6.65 10.01 36.47
CA ARG A 64 -5.88 8.96 35.79
C ARG A 64 -6.53 8.53 34.47
N ARG A 65 -7.85 8.35 34.43
CA ARG A 65 -8.57 8.00 33.18
C ARG A 65 -8.63 9.18 32.23
N HIS A 66 -8.81 10.39 32.73
CA HIS A 66 -8.79 11.59 31.93
C HIS A 66 -7.45 11.71 31.20
N ASP A 67 -6.32 11.67 31.92
CA ASP A 67 -4.98 11.76 31.34
C ASP A 67 -4.71 10.67 30.30
N GLN A 68 -5.23 9.46 30.52
CA GLN A 68 -5.07 8.33 29.58
C GLN A 68 -5.96 8.43 28.34
N PHE A 69 -7.20 8.93 28.46
CA PHE A 69 -8.22 8.77 27.42
C PHE A 69 -8.78 10.08 26.84
N HIS A 70 -8.46 11.25 27.39
CA HIS A 70 -9.01 12.53 26.92
C HIS A 70 -8.72 12.84 25.44
N THR A 71 -7.67 12.26 24.87
CA THR A 71 -7.30 12.40 23.44
C THR A 71 -7.48 11.13 22.63
N ILE A 72 -8.00 10.03 23.20
CA ILE A 72 -8.03 8.75 22.50
C ILE A 72 -8.85 8.82 21.21
N GLY A 73 -10.03 9.47 21.24
CA GLY A 73 -10.86 9.64 20.05
C GLY A 73 -10.22 10.52 18.96
N TYR A 74 -9.39 11.51 19.34
CA TYR A 74 -8.65 12.32 18.37
C TYR A 74 -7.53 11.52 17.71
N ARG A 75 -6.75 10.78 18.50
CA ARG A 75 -5.69 9.89 17.99
C ARG A 75 -6.26 8.81 17.08
N ASP A 76 -7.35 8.16 17.50
CA ASP A 76 -8.05 7.15 16.70
C ASP A 76 -8.60 7.74 15.40
N GLY A 77 -9.17 8.95 15.46
CA GLY A 77 -9.62 9.68 14.27
C GLY A 77 -8.51 9.96 13.27
N LEU A 78 -7.32 10.38 13.74
CA LEU A 78 -6.15 10.59 12.87
C LEU A 78 -5.66 9.29 12.23
N ILE A 79 -5.60 8.19 13.02
CA ILE A 79 -5.18 6.88 12.51
C ILE A 79 -6.18 6.38 11.48
N ALA A 80 -7.47 6.42 11.79
CA ALA A 80 -8.54 6.00 10.89
C ALA A 80 -8.56 6.82 9.60
N GLY A 81 -8.33 8.13 9.68
CA GLY A 81 -8.21 8.99 8.50
C GLY A 81 -7.03 8.61 7.61
N LYS A 82 -5.85 8.39 8.20
CA LYS A 82 -4.64 7.96 7.48
C LYS A 82 -4.85 6.60 6.82
N GLU A 83 -5.45 5.65 7.53
CA GLU A 83 -5.75 4.31 7.01
C GLU A 83 -6.76 4.37 5.86
N ALA A 84 -7.83 5.16 5.99
CA ALA A 84 -8.83 5.33 4.94
C ALA A 84 -8.21 5.91 3.65
N SER A 85 -7.40 6.97 3.76
CA SER A 85 -6.71 7.55 2.59
C SER A 85 -5.70 6.58 1.97
N ALA A 86 -4.96 5.82 2.77
CA ALA A 86 -4.04 4.80 2.26
C ALA A 86 -4.77 3.67 1.54
N GLN A 87 -5.92 3.23 2.07
CA GLN A 87 -6.75 2.20 1.46
C GLN A 87 -7.36 2.65 0.13
N GLU A 88 -7.78 3.92 0.04
CA GLU A 88 -8.26 4.49 -1.22
C GLU A 88 -7.19 4.43 -2.31
N GLY A 89 -5.97 4.90 -2.02
CA GLY A 89 -4.84 4.83 -2.94
C GLY A 89 -4.49 3.39 -3.34
N PHE A 90 -4.49 2.47 -2.37
CA PHE A 90 -4.30 1.04 -2.64
C PHE A 90 -5.37 0.48 -3.59
N ASN A 91 -6.65 0.76 -3.34
CA ASN A 91 -7.75 0.26 -4.16
C ASN A 91 -7.67 0.75 -5.60
N ILE A 92 -7.26 2.00 -5.81
CA ILE A 92 -7.05 2.58 -7.15
C ILE A 92 -5.91 1.83 -7.85
N GLY A 93 -4.74 1.75 -7.21
CA GLY A 93 -3.58 1.06 -7.78
C GLY A 93 -3.84 -0.43 -8.01
N PHE A 94 -4.60 -1.10 -7.14
CA PHE A 94 -5.02 -2.49 -7.33
C PHE A 94 -5.90 -2.64 -8.57
N LYS A 95 -6.93 -1.80 -8.73
CA LYS A 95 -7.80 -1.85 -9.92
C LYS A 95 -7.03 -1.64 -11.23
N GLN A 96 -6.07 -0.71 -11.22
CA GLN A 96 -5.22 -0.46 -12.38
C GLN A 96 -4.26 -1.62 -12.67
N SER A 97 -3.70 -2.26 -11.64
CA SER A 97 -2.61 -3.25 -11.79
C SER A 97 -3.04 -4.70 -11.97
N VAL A 98 -4.21 -5.10 -11.46
CA VAL A 98 -4.61 -6.52 -11.43
C VAL A 98 -4.63 -7.15 -12.81
N LEU A 99 -5.18 -6.45 -13.80
CA LEU A 99 -5.30 -6.98 -15.15
C LEU A 99 -3.93 -7.14 -15.81
N ASP A 100 -3.06 -6.15 -15.70
CA ASP A 100 -1.74 -6.18 -16.32
C ASP A 100 -0.82 -7.19 -15.62
N GLY A 101 -0.89 -7.27 -14.29
CA GLY A 101 -0.20 -8.30 -13.51
C GLY A 101 -0.66 -9.72 -13.86
N TYR A 102 -1.98 -9.92 -14.04
CA TYR A 102 -2.53 -11.19 -14.52
C TYR A 102 -2.03 -11.53 -15.93
N ASN A 103 -2.10 -10.57 -16.85
CA ASN A 103 -1.67 -10.76 -18.24
C ASN A 103 -0.19 -11.12 -18.32
N TRP A 104 0.66 -10.45 -17.55
CA TRP A 104 2.08 -10.75 -17.49
C TRP A 104 2.36 -12.13 -16.88
N GLY A 105 1.65 -12.49 -15.82
CA GLY A 105 1.72 -13.83 -15.20
C GLY A 105 1.32 -14.94 -16.18
N VAL A 106 0.27 -14.72 -16.98
CA VAL A 106 -0.16 -15.62 -18.06
C VAL A 106 0.97 -15.81 -19.06
N VAL A 107 1.56 -14.72 -19.56
CA VAL A 107 2.61 -14.83 -20.58
C VAL A 107 3.80 -15.61 -20.05
N ARG A 108 4.22 -15.33 -18.83
CA ARG A 108 5.31 -16.05 -18.16
C ARG A 108 4.99 -17.53 -17.98
N GLY A 109 3.76 -17.85 -17.55
CA GLY A 109 3.31 -19.23 -17.37
C GLY A 109 3.27 -20.03 -18.67
N VAL A 110 2.66 -19.48 -19.72
CA VAL A 110 2.51 -20.15 -21.02
C VAL A 110 3.87 -20.36 -21.69
N THR A 111 4.69 -19.31 -21.73
CA THR A 111 6.03 -19.40 -22.34
C THR A 111 6.96 -20.33 -21.57
N SER A 112 6.85 -20.37 -20.23
CA SER A 112 7.58 -21.32 -19.40
C SER A 112 7.10 -22.75 -19.62
N ALA A 113 5.79 -23.00 -19.62
CA ALA A 113 5.26 -24.32 -19.92
C ALA A 113 5.78 -24.80 -21.29
N PHE A 114 5.65 -23.97 -22.31
CA PHE A 114 6.15 -24.28 -23.66
C PHE A 114 7.66 -24.53 -23.69
N SER A 115 8.49 -23.73 -23.03
CA SER A 115 9.95 -23.88 -23.05
C SER A 115 10.42 -25.19 -22.40
N HIS A 116 9.68 -25.71 -21.41
CA HIS A 116 9.99 -26.97 -20.73
C HIS A 116 9.42 -28.22 -21.43
N LEU A 117 8.62 -28.08 -22.49
CA LEU A 117 8.11 -29.23 -23.23
C LEU A 117 9.26 -29.99 -23.97
N PRO A 118 9.18 -31.34 -24.05
CA PRO A 118 10.01 -32.14 -24.94
C PRO A 118 9.91 -31.69 -26.40
N LEU A 119 11.02 -31.78 -27.15
CA LEU A 119 11.09 -31.32 -28.54
C LEU A 119 10.02 -31.96 -29.44
N GLN A 120 9.74 -33.26 -29.26
CA GLN A 120 8.72 -33.96 -30.06
C GLN A 120 7.32 -33.35 -29.87
N LEU A 121 7.00 -32.87 -28.66
CA LEU A 121 5.72 -32.21 -28.38
C LEU A 121 5.71 -30.78 -28.92
N LYS A 122 6.83 -30.06 -28.81
CA LYS A 122 6.98 -28.72 -29.42
C LYS A 122 6.77 -28.76 -30.93
N GLU A 123 7.34 -29.76 -31.61
CA GLU A 123 7.19 -29.96 -33.06
C GLU A 123 5.75 -30.33 -33.45
N ARG A 124 5.05 -31.09 -32.62
CA ARG A 124 3.64 -31.45 -32.82
C ARG A 124 2.71 -30.26 -32.64
N LEU A 125 3.02 -29.39 -31.68
CA LEU A 125 2.20 -28.23 -31.33
C LEU A 125 2.45 -27.07 -32.31
N ILE A 126 3.71 -26.83 -32.66
CA ILE A 126 4.17 -25.78 -33.56
C ILE A 126 5.12 -26.43 -34.57
N PRO A 127 4.68 -26.74 -35.81
CA PRO A 127 5.52 -27.39 -36.81
C PRO A 127 6.67 -26.52 -37.32
N THR A 128 6.46 -25.20 -37.36
CA THR A 128 7.41 -24.22 -37.92
C THR A 128 8.53 -23.88 -36.93
N GLN A 129 9.79 -24.09 -37.33
CA GLN A 129 10.95 -23.76 -36.49
C GLN A 129 11.04 -22.26 -36.16
N GLU A 130 10.70 -21.37 -37.09
CA GLU A 130 10.71 -19.92 -36.88
C GLU A 130 9.79 -19.51 -35.73
N LYS A 131 8.56 -20.00 -35.72
CA LYS A 131 7.59 -19.75 -34.64
C LYS A 131 8.04 -20.33 -33.29
N ARG A 132 8.70 -21.50 -33.29
CA ARG A 132 9.31 -22.05 -32.06
C ARG A 132 10.42 -21.13 -31.52
N ASN A 133 11.23 -20.55 -32.40
CA ASN A 133 12.24 -19.58 -32.01
C ASN A 133 11.62 -18.27 -31.48
N GLU A 134 10.49 -17.82 -32.06
CA GLU A 134 9.74 -16.67 -31.55
C GLU A 134 9.22 -16.92 -30.11
N PHE A 135 8.64 -18.10 -29.84
CA PHE A 135 8.23 -18.49 -28.48
C PHE A 135 9.41 -18.54 -27.51
N GLN A 136 10.57 -19.03 -27.95
CA GLN A 136 11.79 -19.06 -27.14
C GLN A 136 12.31 -17.64 -26.85
N GLY A 137 12.30 -16.74 -27.85
CA GLY A 137 12.69 -15.35 -27.67
C GLY A 137 11.75 -14.59 -26.73
N LEU A 138 10.44 -14.87 -26.80
CA LEU A 138 9.45 -14.33 -25.87
C LEU A 138 9.68 -14.86 -24.45
N TYR A 139 9.96 -16.17 -24.30
CA TYR A 139 10.32 -16.76 -23.01
C TYR A 139 11.53 -16.05 -22.39
N GLU A 140 12.62 -15.89 -23.13
CA GLU A 140 13.84 -15.24 -22.66
C GLU A 140 13.59 -13.78 -22.29
N SER A 141 12.86 -13.04 -23.13
CA SER A 141 12.50 -11.65 -22.88
C SER A 141 11.70 -11.49 -21.58
N VAL A 142 10.64 -12.27 -21.39
CA VAL A 142 9.75 -12.18 -20.22
C VAL A 142 10.40 -12.69 -18.93
N HIS A 143 11.33 -13.65 -19.03
CA HIS A 143 12.03 -14.21 -17.87
C HIS A 143 13.30 -13.44 -17.50
N SER A 144 13.88 -12.67 -18.42
CA SER A 144 14.95 -11.72 -18.09
C SER A 144 14.47 -10.57 -17.19
N LEU A 145 13.18 -10.25 -17.26
CA LEU A 145 12.57 -9.19 -16.46
C LEU A 145 12.25 -9.69 -15.04
N SER A 146 12.83 -9.02 -14.04
CA SER A 146 12.56 -9.31 -12.63
C SER A 146 11.14 -8.88 -12.21
N THR A 147 10.59 -9.47 -11.16
CA THR A 147 9.30 -9.04 -10.58
C THR A 147 9.28 -7.59 -10.07
N PRO A 148 10.29 -7.08 -9.34
CA PRO A 148 10.37 -5.66 -8.99
C PRO A 148 10.49 -4.76 -10.23
N ASP A 149 11.26 -5.17 -11.24
CA ASP A 149 11.47 -4.34 -12.42
C ASP A 149 10.18 -4.24 -13.25
N ALA A 150 9.44 -5.33 -13.39
CA ALA A 150 8.11 -5.33 -14.00
C ALA A 150 7.13 -4.41 -13.25
N LEU A 151 7.15 -4.44 -11.92
CA LEU A 151 6.34 -3.53 -11.09
C LEU A 151 6.76 -2.06 -11.28
N GLY A 152 8.06 -1.81 -11.41
CA GLY A 152 8.61 -0.48 -11.72
C GLY A 152 8.11 0.06 -13.05
N LEU A 153 8.21 -0.74 -14.12
CA LEU A 153 7.71 -0.39 -15.45
C LEU A 153 6.21 -0.07 -15.44
N PHE A 154 5.43 -0.82 -14.68
CA PHE A 154 4.00 -0.57 -14.50
C PHE A 154 3.74 0.75 -13.76
N GLY A 155 4.50 1.05 -12.70
CA GLY A 155 4.39 2.31 -11.98
C GLY A 155 4.79 3.52 -12.83
N GLU A 156 5.78 3.36 -13.71
CA GLU A 156 6.15 4.38 -14.70
C GLU A 156 5.04 4.60 -15.74
N GLU A 157 4.39 3.52 -16.19
CA GLU A 157 3.24 3.60 -17.11
C GLU A 157 2.06 4.36 -16.49
N ILE A 158 1.69 4.06 -15.24
CA ILE A 158 0.62 4.81 -14.55
C ILE A 158 0.95 6.31 -14.51
N LYS A 159 2.17 6.66 -14.10
CA LYS A 159 2.59 8.08 -14.03
C LYS A 159 2.56 8.76 -15.39
N ALA A 160 2.95 8.05 -16.45
CA ALA A 160 2.90 8.57 -17.81
C ALA A 160 1.46 8.80 -18.29
N GLN A 161 0.55 7.87 -17.96
CA GLN A 161 -0.88 7.97 -18.27
C GLN A 161 -1.51 9.18 -17.56
N GLU A 162 -1.25 9.34 -16.27
CA GLU A 162 -1.75 10.49 -15.47
C GLU A 162 -1.23 11.83 -16.03
N ALA A 163 0.04 11.89 -16.43
CA ALA A 163 0.62 13.09 -17.03
C ALA A 163 -0.06 13.48 -18.37
N LEU A 164 -0.52 12.49 -19.14
CA LEU A 164 -1.22 12.70 -20.41
C LEU A 164 -2.65 13.21 -20.17
N GLU A 165 -3.38 12.63 -19.22
CA GLU A 165 -4.75 13.04 -18.87
C GLU A 165 -4.80 14.48 -18.30
N HIS A 166 -3.78 14.90 -17.55
CA HIS A 166 -3.67 16.28 -17.06
C HIS A 166 -3.33 17.31 -18.15
N SER A 167 -2.75 16.88 -19.27
CA SER A 167 -2.50 17.74 -20.44
C SER A 167 -3.78 18.00 -21.24
N GLU A 168 -4.67 17.01 -21.36
CA GLU A 168 -5.90 17.10 -22.16
C GLU A 168 -7.04 17.83 -21.43
N GLY A 169 -6.98 17.93 -20.09
CA GLY A 169 -7.98 18.64 -19.27
C GLY A 169 -8.02 20.17 -19.42
N SER A 170 -7.16 20.78 -20.25
CA SER A 170 -7.15 22.24 -20.47
C SER A 170 -8.02 22.72 -21.64
N GLU A 171 -8.62 21.84 -22.45
CA GLU A 171 -9.55 22.24 -23.51
C GLU A 171 -10.96 21.70 -23.22
N ALA A 172 -11.82 22.60 -22.71
CA ALA A 172 -13.21 22.31 -22.53
C ALA A 172 -13.94 22.08 -23.86
N SER A 173 -14.84 21.10 -23.86
CA SER A 173 -15.99 20.94 -24.76
C SER A 173 -15.69 20.50 -26.21
N HIS A 174 -16.08 19.26 -26.55
CA HIS A 174 -17.24 18.98 -27.41
C HIS A 174 -17.46 17.45 -27.57
N HIS A 175 -18.74 17.05 -27.60
CA HIS A 175 -19.23 15.70 -27.89
C HIS A 175 -18.68 15.16 -29.22
N THR A 176 -18.27 13.89 -29.33
CA THR A 176 -19.02 12.73 -29.87
C THR A 176 -18.12 11.50 -29.95
N VAL A 177 -18.74 10.34 -29.80
CA VAL A 177 -18.30 9.00 -30.21
C VAL A 177 -17.22 8.99 -31.30
N GLY A 178 -16.06 8.43 -30.96
CA GLY A 178 -15.02 8.05 -31.90
C GLY A 178 -14.13 7.01 -31.24
N LEU A 179 -14.20 5.77 -31.72
CA LEU A 179 -13.17 4.76 -31.51
C LEU A 179 -11.82 5.36 -31.91
N GLN A 180 -11.06 5.83 -30.94
CA GLN A 180 -9.67 6.21 -31.17
C GLN A 180 -8.80 5.17 -30.48
N GLU A 181 -8.54 4.11 -31.23
CA GLU A 181 -7.35 3.29 -31.05
C GLU A 181 -6.15 4.25 -31.09
N HIS A 182 -5.61 4.58 -29.92
CA HIS A 182 -4.29 5.20 -29.84
C HIS A 182 -3.24 4.10 -30.01
N PRO A 183 -2.47 4.09 -31.12
CA PRO A 183 -1.41 3.14 -31.31
C PRO A 183 -0.12 3.66 -30.66
N SER A 184 0.70 2.72 -30.17
CA SER A 184 2.17 2.82 -30.18
C SER A 184 2.93 3.23 -28.90
N HIS A 185 2.35 3.13 -27.71
CA HIS A 185 3.16 2.96 -26.48
C HIS A 185 2.45 2.05 -25.48
N GLY A 186 2.00 0.87 -25.92
CA GLY A 186 1.65 -0.18 -24.96
C GLY A 186 2.86 -0.45 -24.08
N SER A 187 2.68 -0.56 -22.76
CA SER A 187 3.79 -1.00 -21.90
C SER A 187 4.42 -2.27 -22.45
N GLN A 188 5.72 -2.41 -22.22
CA GLN A 188 6.45 -3.61 -22.61
C GLN A 188 5.71 -4.89 -22.17
N LEU A 189 5.06 -4.83 -21.00
CA LEU A 189 4.19 -5.88 -20.44
C LEU A 189 2.97 -6.17 -21.32
N ARG A 190 2.23 -5.12 -21.72
CA ARG A 190 1.06 -5.26 -22.60
C ARG A 190 1.45 -5.75 -24.00
N ASN A 191 2.63 -5.35 -24.48
CA ASN A 191 3.18 -5.81 -25.75
C ASN A 191 3.49 -7.32 -25.71
N TYR A 192 4.01 -7.85 -24.60
CA TYR A 192 4.25 -9.29 -24.46
C TYR A 192 2.96 -10.11 -24.54
N ARG A 193 1.86 -9.59 -23.98
CA ARG A 193 0.56 -10.25 -24.08
C ARG A 193 0.05 -10.27 -25.51
N GLY A 194 0.13 -9.15 -26.23
CA GLY A 194 -0.25 -9.09 -27.65
C GLY A 194 0.61 -10.00 -28.54
N GLN A 195 1.92 -10.08 -28.28
CA GLN A 195 2.81 -11.01 -28.99
C GLN A 195 2.42 -12.47 -28.76
N LEU A 196 2.12 -12.83 -27.51
CA LEU A 196 1.68 -14.19 -27.19
C LEU A 196 0.34 -14.53 -27.88
N GLU A 197 -0.62 -13.61 -27.87
CA GLU A 197 -1.92 -13.81 -28.52
C GLU A 197 -1.79 -13.99 -30.03
N SER A 198 -0.97 -13.15 -30.69
CA SER A 198 -0.67 -13.33 -32.11
C SER A 198 -0.06 -14.70 -32.39
N LEU A 199 0.90 -15.13 -31.56
CA LEU A 199 1.53 -16.44 -31.71
C LEU A 199 0.56 -17.61 -31.51
N ILE A 200 -0.38 -17.51 -30.57
CA ILE A 200 -1.37 -18.57 -30.32
C ILE A 200 -2.43 -18.61 -31.42
N SER A 201 -2.84 -17.46 -31.94
CA SER A 201 -3.86 -17.38 -33.00
C SER A 201 -3.47 -18.15 -34.27
N ASP A 202 -2.16 -18.27 -34.52
CA ASP A 202 -1.61 -19.06 -35.63
C ASP A 202 -1.76 -20.58 -35.41
N PHE A 203 -1.99 -21.05 -34.17
CA PHE A 203 -2.00 -22.46 -33.79
C PHE A 203 -3.22 -22.83 -32.92
N PRO A 204 -4.37 -23.20 -33.54
CA PRO A 204 -5.60 -23.55 -32.81
C PRO A 204 -5.49 -24.84 -31.98
N ALA A 205 -4.39 -25.59 -32.11
CA ALA A 205 -4.08 -26.72 -31.24
C ALA A 205 -3.69 -26.28 -29.81
N ILE A 206 -3.31 -25.01 -29.63
CA ILE A 206 -3.01 -24.39 -28.35
C ILE A 206 -4.26 -23.62 -27.93
N ASP A 207 -5.22 -24.32 -27.32
CA ASP A 207 -6.37 -23.64 -26.73
C ASP A 207 -6.01 -23.18 -25.31
N ILE A 208 -5.98 -21.87 -25.12
CA ILE A 208 -5.75 -21.26 -23.82
C ILE A 208 -7.10 -20.90 -23.23
N HIS A 209 -7.71 -21.86 -22.52
CA HIS A 209 -8.88 -21.59 -21.68
C HIS A 209 -8.46 -20.80 -20.43
N LEU A 210 -8.23 -19.50 -20.60
CA LEU A 210 -8.10 -18.59 -19.47
C LEU A 210 -9.47 -18.00 -19.18
N PRO A 211 -10.00 -18.16 -17.96
CA PRO A 211 -11.17 -17.40 -17.56
C PRO A 211 -10.83 -15.92 -17.66
N GLU A 212 -11.71 -15.13 -18.28
CA GLU A 212 -11.58 -13.69 -18.24
C GLU A 212 -11.65 -13.25 -16.77
N PRO A 213 -10.68 -12.45 -16.29
CA PRO A 213 -10.77 -11.86 -14.98
C PRO A 213 -12.02 -10.96 -14.96
N LYS A 214 -12.94 -11.24 -14.03
CA LYS A 214 -14.16 -10.45 -13.80
C LYS A 214 -13.88 -9.20 -12.98
#